data_AF-A0A924HSK1-F1
#
_entry.id   AF-A0A924HSK1-F1
#
_cell.length_a   1.000
_cell.length_b   1.000
_cell.length_c   1.000
_cell.angle_alpha   90.00
_cell.angle_beta   90.00
_cell.angle_gamma   90.00
#
_symmetry.space_group_name_H-M   'P 1'
#
loop_
_entity.id
_entity.type
_entity.pdbx_description
1 polymer ?
#
loop_
_entity_poly.entity_id
_entity_poly.type
_entity_poly.pdbx_seq_one_letter_code
_entity_poly.pdbx_strand_id
1 'polypeptide(L)'
;MKNIMFSPVLILFVLVLIAAEKKFYGSTALPAPVENHDIISCGFTATDITADDKGKFIPLLPGWGHYSYTITTVNDSTQIYFNQGLNFYYGYHFREALASFKEAARFDKNCAMAYWGQALAMGPYYNNYYYKMGKGGKAALQSMNNYTQAATEKEQALIKAMQQRYSADTSNADRPQLDSNYAAAMRLLTKQFTGDDDVKALYIDAVMLQHKWDFWNNDGTPKTWTPELVKLCGIILQRQRLHPAALHYYIHLTEASREPQLALRNAEILKDAMPGVSHMVHMATHTYQRNGLFAKGVAVNEDANTVNNKVDDLAPNLGIGKNNIVHVYAVQSYCALNAGMYSKGMP
;
A
#
# COMPACT_ATOMS: atom_id res chain seq x y z
N MET A 1 42.63 -52.32 19.57
CA MET A 1 42.16 -51.56 18.39
C MET A 1 41.34 -52.51 17.52
N LYS A 2 40.01 -52.40 17.53
CA LYS A 2 39.13 -53.22 16.66
C LYS A 2 38.87 -52.43 15.38
N ASN A 3 39.40 -52.92 14.26
CA ASN A 3 39.11 -52.38 12.94
C ASN A 3 37.63 -52.63 12.61
N ILE A 4 36.87 -51.56 12.49
CA ILE A 4 35.49 -51.62 11.99
C ILE A 4 35.59 -51.81 10.47
N MET A 5 35.50 -53.06 10.01
CA MET A 5 35.29 -53.34 8.59
C MET A 5 33.83 -53.00 8.26
N PHE A 6 33.63 -51.88 7.58
CA PHE A 6 32.34 -51.56 6.98
C PHE A 6 32.03 -52.56 5.87
N SER A 7 30.87 -53.23 5.96
CA SER A 7 30.38 -54.14 4.93
C SER A 7 30.30 -53.41 3.57
N PRO A 8 30.73 -54.04 2.45
CA PRO A 8 30.62 -53.45 1.12
C PRO A 8 29.20 -52.99 0.78
N VAL A 9 28.19 -53.63 1.37
CA VAL A 9 26.77 -53.31 1.21
C VAL A 9 26.43 -51.96 1.85
N LEU A 10 27.02 -51.63 3.01
CA LEU A 10 26.77 -50.36 3.69
C LEU A 10 27.41 -49.18 2.95
N ILE A 11 28.61 -49.41 2.38
CA ILE A 11 29.30 -48.42 1.55
C ILE A 11 28.49 -48.15 0.28
N LEU A 12 27.98 -49.21 -0.37
CA LEU A 12 27.14 -49.08 -1.55
C LEU A 12 25.83 -48.32 -1.25
N PHE A 13 25.21 -48.57 -0.10
CA PHE A 13 23.98 -47.89 0.32
C PHE A 13 24.20 -46.39 0.59
N VAL A 14 25.30 -46.03 1.25
CA VAL A 14 25.67 -44.63 1.47
C VAL A 14 26.00 -43.92 0.15
N LEU A 15 26.69 -44.59 -0.78
CA LEU A 15 26.98 -44.02 -2.09
C LEU A 15 25.72 -43.83 -2.95
N VAL A 16 24.75 -44.73 -2.87
CA VAL A 16 23.44 -44.58 -3.53
C VAL A 16 22.65 -43.41 -2.93
N LEU A 17 22.67 -43.23 -1.61
CA LEU A 17 22.05 -42.07 -0.95
C LEU A 17 22.70 -40.75 -1.35
N ILE A 18 24.03 -40.67 -1.39
CA ILE A 18 24.76 -39.46 -1.83
C ILE A 18 24.52 -39.19 -3.31
N ALA A 19 24.42 -40.23 -4.15
CA ALA A 19 24.11 -40.08 -5.57
C ALA A 19 22.64 -39.66 -5.79
N ALA A 20 21.71 -40.18 -4.99
CA ALA A 20 20.30 -39.77 -5.01
C ALA A 20 20.14 -38.32 -4.52
N GLU A 21 20.87 -37.92 -3.49
CA GLU A 21 20.90 -36.55 -2.98
C GLU A 21 21.49 -35.59 -4.02
N LYS A 22 22.58 -35.96 -4.70
CA LYS A 22 23.10 -35.18 -5.84
C LYS A 22 22.17 -35.16 -7.05
N LYS A 23 21.26 -36.11 -7.21
CA LYS A 23 20.27 -36.12 -8.31
C LYS A 23 19.01 -35.33 -7.95
N PHE A 24 18.64 -35.29 -6.66
CA PHE A 24 17.51 -34.51 -6.15
C PHE A 24 17.86 -33.04 -5.89
N TYR A 25 19.10 -32.76 -5.47
CA TYR A 25 19.61 -31.41 -5.16
C TYR A 25 20.67 -30.92 -6.17
N GLY A 26 20.97 -31.70 -7.21
CA GLY A 26 21.89 -31.34 -8.27
C GLY A 26 21.31 -30.30 -9.19
N SER A 27 21.68 -29.04 -8.93
CA SER A 27 21.52 -27.88 -9.81
C SER A 27 20.19 -27.82 -10.57
N THR A 28 19.08 -27.66 -9.85
CA THR A 28 18.14 -26.65 -10.34
C THR A 28 18.90 -25.33 -10.20
N ALA A 29 19.44 -24.82 -11.30
CA ALA A 29 19.77 -23.40 -11.34
C ALA A 29 18.57 -22.68 -10.73
N LEU A 30 18.81 -21.82 -9.74
CA LEU A 30 17.74 -20.94 -9.28
C LEU A 30 17.14 -20.35 -10.56
N PRO A 31 15.80 -20.42 -10.75
CA PRO A 31 15.20 -19.78 -11.89
C PRO A 31 15.78 -18.37 -11.96
N ALA A 32 16.13 -17.92 -13.18
CA ALA A 32 16.60 -16.56 -13.37
C ALA A 32 15.69 -15.62 -12.56
N PRO A 33 16.25 -14.61 -11.84
CA PRO A 33 15.44 -13.72 -11.03
C PRO A 33 14.27 -13.25 -11.89
N VAL A 34 13.05 -13.56 -11.43
CA VAL A 34 11.82 -13.24 -12.14
C VAL A 34 11.92 -11.78 -12.55
N GLU A 35 11.87 -11.49 -13.85
CA GLU A 35 11.82 -10.11 -14.31
C GLU A 35 10.64 -9.44 -13.60
N ASN A 36 10.92 -8.30 -12.99
CA ASN A 36 10.35 -7.76 -11.76
C ASN A 36 8.91 -7.23 -11.89
N HIS A 37 8.01 -7.96 -12.55
CA HIS A 37 6.68 -7.49 -12.94
C HIS A 37 5.52 -8.17 -12.19
N ASP A 38 5.73 -9.36 -11.60
CA ASP A 38 4.64 -10.19 -11.06
C ASP A 38 4.83 -10.61 -9.60
N ILE A 39 5.34 -9.72 -8.74
CA ILE A 39 5.30 -9.97 -7.28
C ILE A 39 3.90 -9.61 -6.76
N ILE A 40 3.33 -10.53 -5.97
CA ILE A 40 2.03 -10.41 -5.32
C ILE A 40 2.01 -9.14 -4.45
N SER A 41 1.31 -8.10 -4.90
CA SER A 41 1.21 -6.79 -4.25
C SER A 41 -0.20 -6.57 -3.71
N CYS A 42 -0.32 -5.75 -2.67
CA CYS A 42 -1.61 -5.35 -2.09
C CYS A 42 -2.24 -4.13 -2.79
N GLY A 43 -1.75 -3.76 -3.98
CA GLY A 43 -2.25 -2.64 -4.78
C GLY A 43 -1.59 -2.56 -6.15
N PHE A 44 -2.02 -1.61 -6.98
CA PHE A 44 -1.48 -1.37 -8.33
C PHE A 44 -1.07 0.09 -8.53
N THR A 45 -0.05 0.31 -9.36
CA THR A 45 0.32 1.68 -9.76
C THR A 45 -0.77 2.28 -10.64
N ALA A 46 -1.14 3.53 -10.37
CA ALA A 46 -2.09 4.25 -11.20
C ALA A 46 -1.41 4.79 -12.46
N THR A 47 -1.72 4.22 -13.62
CA THR A 47 -1.36 4.78 -14.93
C THR A 47 -2.57 4.79 -15.86
N ASP A 48 -2.63 5.78 -16.74
CA ASP A 48 -3.50 5.82 -17.92
C ASP A 48 -5.01 5.65 -17.66
N ILE A 49 -5.54 6.38 -16.68
CA ILE A 49 -6.99 6.44 -16.42
C ILE A 49 -7.69 7.34 -17.45
N THR A 50 -8.68 6.76 -18.13
CA THR A 50 -9.55 7.46 -19.09
C THR A 50 -10.92 7.72 -18.47
N ALA A 51 -11.56 8.81 -18.92
CA ALA A 51 -12.93 9.10 -18.55
C ALA A 51 -13.90 8.16 -19.28
N ASP A 52 -15.08 7.97 -18.71
CA ASP A 52 -16.20 7.29 -19.36
C ASP A 52 -16.73 8.07 -20.59
N ASP A 53 -17.73 7.51 -21.25
CA ASP A 53 -18.41 8.10 -22.41
C ASP A 53 -19.04 9.48 -22.13
N LYS A 54 -19.25 9.83 -20.85
CA LYS A 54 -19.79 11.10 -20.38
C LYS A 54 -18.70 12.05 -19.89
N GLY A 55 -17.43 11.69 -20.03
CA GLY A 55 -16.30 12.50 -19.60
C GLY A 55 -16.06 12.52 -18.09
N LYS A 56 -16.65 11.59 -17.34
CA LYS A 56 -16.47 11.41 -15.90
C LYS A 56 -15.41 10.35 -15.61
N PHE A 57 -14.51 10.60 -14.66
CA PHE A 57 -13.44 9.65 -14.35
C PHE A 57 -13.87 8.55 -13.37
N ILE A 58 -14.70 8.90 -12.38
CA ILE A 58 -15.20 7.95 -11.38
C ILE A 58 -16.47 8.51 -10.72
N PRO A 59 -17.47 7.69 -10.35
CA PRO A 59 -18.55 8.11 -9.47
C PRO A 59 -18.12 8.25 -8.01
N LEU A 60 -19.03 8.75 -7.18
CA LEU A 60 -18.88 8.57 -5.74
C LEU A 60 -19.12 7.10 -5.42
N LEU A 61 -18.12 6.44 -4.85
CA LEU A 61 -18.19 5.03 -4.52
C LEU A 61 -18.76 4.83 -3.10
N PRO A 62 -19.71 3.91 -2.88
CA PRO A 62 -20.20 3.68 -1.54
C PRO A 62 -19.08 3.16 -0.64
N GLY A 63 -18.99 3.66 0.59
CA GLY A 63 -18.03 3.17 1.58
C GLY A 63 -16.57 3.59 1.36
N TRP A 64 -16.28 4.62 0.55
CA TRP A 64 -14.91 5.16 0.42
C TRP A 64 -14.37 5.78 1.71
N GLY A 65 -15.20 5.97 2.74
CA GLY A 65 -14.85 6.54 4.03
C GLY A 65 -15.54 7.87 4.29
N HIS A 66 -15.27 8.44 5.47
CA HIS A 66 -15.81 9.75 5.90
C HIS A 66 -14.70 10.76 6.21
N TYR A 67 -13.44 10.39 6.01
CA TYR A 67 -12.32 11.26 6.31
C TYR A 67 -12.27 12.41 5.31
N SER A 68 -12.03 13.62 5.80
CA SER A 68 -11.94 14.83 4.98
C SER A 68 -10.65 15.58 5.24
N TYR A 69 -9.98 16.01 4.18
CA TYR A 69 -8.84 16.92 4.25
C TYR A 69 -9.16 18.18 3.45
N THR A 70 -9.36 19.29 4.15
CA THR A 70 -9.74 20.56 3.53
C THR A 70 -8.62 21.07 2.63
N ILE A 71 -9.00 21.42 1.40
CA ILE A 71 -8.13 22.03 0.40
C ILE A 71 -8.67 23.39 -0.04
N THR A 72 -7.81 24.19 -0.67
CA THR A 72 -8.20 25.46 -1.29
C THR A 72 -9.00 25.19 -2.56
N THR A 73 -10.32 25.28 -2.42
CA THR A 73 -11.29 25.32 -3.51
C THR A 73 -12.58 25.93 -3.00
N VAL A 74 -13.39 26.49 -3.90
CA VAL A 74 -14.75 26.96 -3.61
C VAL A 74 -15.81 26.00 -4.16
N ASN A 75 -15.39 24.90 -4.79
CA ASN A 75 -16.28 23.93 -5.42
C ASN A 75 -16.45 22.70 -4.52
N ASP A 76 -17.67 22.50 -4.00
CA ASP A 76 -17.99 21.37 -3.12
C ASP A 76 -17.70 20.01 -3.78
N SER A 77 -17.95 19.88 -5.08
CA SER A 77 -17.65 18.63 -5.80
C SER A 77 -16.15 18.36 -5.86
N THR A 78 -15.32 19.40 -6.07
CA THR A 78 -13.86 19.28 -6.01
C THR A 78 -13.40 18.79 -4.65
N GLN A 79 -13.93 19.36 -3.56
CA GLN A 79 -13.59 18.93 -2.19
C GLN A 79 -14.01 17.48 -1.92
N ILE A 80 -15.21 17.07 -2.34
CA ILE A 80 -15.71 15.70 -2.16
C ILE A 80 -14.84 14.70 -2.92
N TYR A 81 -14.57 14.93 -4.22
CA TYR A 81 -13.75 14.01 -5.01
C TYR A 81 -12.29 14.00 -4.57
N PHE A 82 -11.76 15.12 -4.06
CA PHE A 82 -10.45 15.14 -3.43
C PHE A 82 -10.42 14.26 -2.17
N ASN A 83 -11.43 14.35 -1.30
CA ASN A 83 -11.54 13.51 -0.11
C ASN A 83 -11.64 12.02 -0.47
N GLN A 84 -12.49 11.67 -1.43
CA GLN A 84 -12.57 10.30 -1.95
C GLN A 84 -11.20 9.83 -2.46
N GLY A 85 -10.51 10.67 -3.24
CA GLY A 85 -9.19 10.37 -3.77
C GLY A 85 -8.14 10.12 -2.68
N LEU A 86 -8.11 10.96 -1.65
CA LEU A 86 -7.17 10.84 -0.54
C LEU A 86 -7.45 9.59 0.31
N ASN A 87 -8.72 9.26 0.55
CA ASN A 87 -9.10 8.03 1.23
C ASN A 87 -8.65 6.79 0.44
N PHE A 88 -8.90 6.75 -0.87
CA PHE A 88 -8.41 5.65 -1.71
C PHE A 88 -6.87 5.59 -1.77
N TYR A 89 -6.18 6.74 -1.76
CA TYR A 89 -4.72 6.78 -1.66
C TYR A 89 -4.23 6.13 -0.36
N TYR A 90 -4.82 6.50 0.77
CA TYR A 90 -4.51 5.89 2.07
C TYR A 90 -4.88 4.41 2.13
N GLY A 91 -5.85 3.98 1.34
CA GLY A 91 -6.21 2.56 1.17
C GLY A 91 -5.38 1.81 0.13
N TYR A 92 -4.35 2.41 -0.47
CA TYR A 92 -3.57 1.78 -1.55
C TYR A 92 -4.38 1.37 -2.80
N HIS A 93 -5.53 2.03 -3.02
CA HIS A 93 -6.36 1.94 -4.23
C HIS A 93 -6.02 3.10 -5.18
N PHE A 94 -4.82 3.07 -5.77
CA PHE A 94 -4.27 4.22 -6.48
C PHE A 94 -5.02 4.56 -7.78
N ARG A 95 -5.63 3.59 -8.46
CA ARG A 95 -6.40 3.85 -9.70
C ARG A 95 -7.63 4.68 -9.40
N GLU A 96 -8.37 4.29 -8.36
CA GLU A 96 -9.54 4.99 -7.83
C GLU A 96 -9.15 6.35 -7.25
N ALA A 97 -8.01 6.43 -6.56
CA ALA A 97 -7.46 7.68 -6.07
C ALA A 97 -7.19 8.65 -7.22
N LEU A 98 -6.44 8.22 -8.24
CA LEU A 98 -6.12 9.02 -9.41
C LEU A 98 -7.37 9.46 -10.17
N ALA A 99 -8.33 8.55 -10.39
CA ALA A 99 -9.59 8.87 -11.04
C ALA A 99 -10.38 9.93 -10.26
N SER A 100 -10.40 9.83 -8.92
CA SER A 100 -11.08 10.80 -8.06
C SER A 100 -10.40 12.17 -8.11
N PHE A 101 -9.06 12.23 -8.10
CA PHE A 101 -8.34 13.50 -8.25
C PHE A 101 -8.48 14.13 -9.64
N LYS A 102 -8.59 13.31 -10.69
CA LYS A 102 -8.93 13.80 -12.04
C LYS A 102 -10.36 14.34 -12.10
N GLU A 103 -11.31 13.67 -11.44
CA GLU A 103 -12.69 14.14 -11.34
C GLU A 103 -12.78 15.46 -10.56
N ALA A 104 -12.03 15.60 -9.46
CA ALA A 104 -11.91 16.87 -8.73
C ALA A 104 -11.42 18.02 -9.62
N ALA A 105 -10.40 17.77 -10.45
CA ALA A 105 -9.88 18.73 -11.41
C ALA A 105 -10.85 19.04 -12.57
N ARG A 106 -11.81 18.14 -12.86
CA ARG A 106 -12.87 18.40 -13.85
C ARG A 106 -13.83 19.49 -13.38
N PHE A 107 -14.11 19.54 -12.07
CA PHE A 107 -14.97 20.53 -11.43
C PHE A 107 -14.25 21.86 -11.15
N ASP A 108 -12.97 21.81 -10.81
CA ASP A 108 -12.13 22.99 -10.60
C ASP A 108 -10.76 22.78 -11.23
N LYS A 109 -10.61 23.27 -12.47
CA LYS A 109 -9.38 23.15 -13.26
C LYS A 109 -8.23 23.97 -12.71
N ASN A 110 -8.48 24.88 -11.78
CA ASN A 110 -7.46 25.73 -11.17
C ASN A 110 -7.10 25.25 -9.76
N CYS A 111 -7.62 24.12 -9.30
CA CYS A 111 -7.30 23.57 -8.00
C CYS A 111 -5.93 22.88 -8.01
N ALA A 112 -4.91 23.54 -7.45
CA ALA A 112 -3.56 22.99 -7.37
C ALA A 112 -3.53 21.63 -6.65
N MET A 113 -4.34 21.47 -5.59
CA MET A 113 -4.38 20.23 -4.81
C MET A 113 -5.00 19.05 -5.56
N ALA A 114 -5.93 19.29 -6.49
CA ALA A 114 -6.43 18.21 -7.35
C ALA A 114 -5.30 17.62 -8.21
N TYR A 115 -4.39 18.45 -8.73
CA TYR A 115 -3.22 17.97 -9.48
C TYR A 115 -2.11 17.43 -8.58
N TRP A 116 -1.93 17.97 -7.38
CA TRP A 116 -1.06 17.38 -6.35
C TRP A 116 -1.51 15.97 -6.00
N GLY A 117 -2.82 15.73 -5.84
CA GLY A 117 -3.38 14.40 -5.59
C GLY A 117 -3.14 13.44 -6.76
N GLN A 118 -3.27 13.91 -8.01
CA GLN A 118 -2.90 13.11 -9.19
C GLN A 118 -1.41 12.73 -9.15
N ALA A 119 -0.53 13.69 -8.85
CA ALA A 119 0.90 13.43 -8.70
C ALA A 119 1.18 12.48 -7.52
N LEU A 120 0.44 12.57 -6.42
CA LEU A 120 0.56 11.66 -5.28
C LEU A 120 0.20 10.22 -5.69
N ALA A 121 -0.97 10.01 -6.30
CA ALA A 121 -1.49 8.70 -6.68
C ALA A 121 -0.69 8.01 -7.81
N MET A 122 -0.07 8.78 -8.71
CA MET A 122 0.80 8.25 -9.76
C MET A 122 2.21 7.94 -9.26
N GLY A 123 2.57 8.28 -8.01
CA GLY A 123 3.90 8.06 -7.48
C GLY A 123 4.20 6.60 -7.10
N PRO A 124 5.47 6.29 -6.76
CA PRO A 124 5.82 5.01 -6.15
C PRO A 124 5.14 4.85 -4.79
N TYR A 125 4.75 3.65 -4.39
CA TYR A 125 4.19 3.40 -3.05
C TYR A 125 4.80 2.13 -2.43
N TYR A 126 4.43 1.87 -1.16
CA TYR A 126 5.01 0.84 -0.31
C TYR A 126 5.12 -0.55 -0.96
N ASN A 127 4.12 -1.02 -1.71
CA ASN A 127 4.15 -2.36 -2.31
C ASN A 127 4.75 -2.43 -3.74
N ASN A 128 5.25 -1.32 -4.29
CA ASN A 128 5.90 -1.33 -5.61
C ASN A 128 7.37 -1.70 -5.54
N TYR A 129 7.85 -2.67 -6.33
CA TYR A 129 9.29 -2.93 -6.49
C TYR A 129 9.96 -2.03 -7.53
N TYR A 130 9.24 -1.69 -8.58
CA TYR A 130 9.70 -0.86 -9.69
C TYR A 130 8.74 0.29 -9.92
N TYR A 131 9.28 1.46 -10.29
CA TYR A 131 8.50 2.62 -10.64
C TYR A 131 8.95 3.21 -11.98
N LYS A 132 7.99 3.52 -12.83
CA LYS A 132 8.18 4.35 -14.03
C LYS A 132 7.02 5.31 -14.12
N MET A 133 7.32 6.58 -14.39
CA MET A 133 6.26 7.58 -14.52
C MET A 133 5.38 7.25 -15.73
N GLY A 134 4.08 7.08 -15.48
CA GLY A 134 3.06 6.85 -16.51
C GLY A 134 2.73 8.11 -17.31
N LYS A 135 1.89 7.95 -18.35
CA LYS A 135 1.46 9.12 -19.14
C LYS A 135 0.60 10.02 -18.25
N GLY A 136 0.74 11.33 -18.45
CA GLY A 136 0.05 12.35 -17.65
C GLY A 136 0.79 12.78 -16.37
N GLY A 137 1.79 12.03 -15.89
CA GLY A 137 2.59 12.41 -14.71
C GLY A 137 3.22 13.80 -14.84
N LYS A 138 3.91 14.06 -15.95
CA LYS A 138 4.49 15.38 -16.26
C LYS A 138 3.45 16.49 -16.33
N ALA A 139 2.28 16.21 -16.92
CA ALA A 139 1.21 17.20 -17.07
C ALA A 139 0.56 17.55 -15.72
N ALA A 140 0.38 16.56 -14.82
CA ALA A 140 -0.09 16.78 -13.46
C ALA A 140 0.90 17.64 -12.67
N LEU A 141 2.20 17.33 -12.74
CA LEU A 141 3.25 18.14 -12.09
C LEU A 141 3.28 19.58 -12.60
N GLN A 142 3.15 19.77 -13.92
CA GLN A 142 3.07 21.10 -14.51
C GLN A 142 1.83 21.87 -14.03
N SER A 143 0.65 21.23 -14.05
CA SER A 143 -0.61 21.85 -13.62
C SER A 143 -0.60 22.19 -12.13
N MET A 144 -0.10 21.28 -11.29
CA MET A 144 0.12 21.50 -9.86
C MET A 144 0.95 22.77 -9.61
N ASN A 145 2.03 22.96 -10.36
CA ASN A 145 2.89 24.14 -10.23
C ASN A 145 2.22 25.42 -10.75
N ASN A 146 1.50 25.35 -11.86
CA ASN A 146 0.84 26.51 -12.47
C ASN A 146 -0.19 27.16 -11.54
N TYR A 147 -0.86 26.36 -10.71
CA TYR A 147 -1.94 26.83 -9.84
C TYR A 147 -1.52 27.06 -8.38
N THR A 148 -0.24 26.85 -8.05
CA THR A 148 0.26 26.91 -6.67
C THR A 148 0.05 28.27 -5.97
N GLN A 149 0.04 29.38 -6.73
CA GLN A 149 -0.07 30.73 -6.16
C GLN A 149 -1.41 30.99 -5.45
N ALA A 150 -2.47 30.30 -5.87
CA ALA A 150 -3.78 30.40 -5.24
C ALA A 150 -3.93 29.52 -3.98
N ALA A 151 -2.97 28.63 -3.73
CA ALA A 151 -3.02 27.69 -2.62
C ALA A 151 -2.51 28.32 -1.31
N THR A 152 -2.91 27.73 -0.17
CA THR A 152 -2.44 28.14 1.16
C THR A 152 -0.94 27.86 1.33
N GLU A 153 -0.30 28.48 2.33
CA GLU A 153 1.12 28.22 2.66
C GLU A 153 1.41 26.72 2.83
N LYS A 154 0.51 26.00 3.52
CA LYS A 154 0.62 24.54 3.73
C LYS A 154 0.60 23.78 2.41
N GLU A 155 -0.33 24.09 1.53
CA GLU A 155 -0.45 23.41 0.24
C GLU A 155 0.73 23.74 -0.68
N GLN A 156 1.18 25.00 -0.70
CA GLN A 156 2.41 25.38 -1.41
C GLN A 156 3.63 24.60 -0.91
N ALA A 157 3.73 24.37 0.41
CA ALA A 157 4.79 23.57 1.00
C ALA A 157 4.68 22.08 0.62
N LEU A 158 3.48 21.51 0.61
CA LEU A 158 3.21 20.14 0.14
C LEU A 158 3.54 19.97 -1.36
N ILE A 159 3.23 20.97 -2.18
CA ILE A 159 3.56 21.02 -3.61
C ILE A 159 5.09 21.04 -3.79
N LYS A 160 5.79 21.88 -3.03
CA LYS A 160 7.26 21.94 -3.05
C LYS A 160 7.90 20.61 -2.63
N ALA A 161 7.35 19.94 -1.60
CA ALA A 161 7.79 18.62 -1.21
C ALA A 161 7.53 17.59 -2.32
N MET A 162 6.35 17.62 -2.96
CA MET A 162 6.00 16.70 -4.05
C MET A 162 6.97 16.80 -5.24
N GLN A 163 7.49 17.99 -5.54
CA GLN A 163 8.52 18.16 -6.57
C GLN A 163 9.79 17.35 -6.29
N GLN A 164 10.13 17.09 -5.02
CA GLN A 164 11.30 16.28 -4.64
C GLN A 164 11.10 14.78 -4.92
N ARG A 165 9.86 14.33 -5.10
CA ARG A 165 9.51 12.92 -5.38
C ARG A 165 9.82 12.53 -6.84
N TYR A 166 10.08 13.51 -7.70
CA TYR A 166 10.19 13.36 -9.15
C TYR A 166 11.45 14.02 -9.71
N SER A 167 11.95 13.49 -10.83
CA SER A 167 12.99 14.12 -11.65
C SER A 167 12.52 14.23 -13.10
N ALA A 168 13.34 14.86 -13.94
CA ALA A 168 13.12 14.89 -15.39
C ALA A 168 13.25 13.49 -16.02
N ASP A 169 14.07 12.62 -15.42
CA ASP A 169 14.11 11.21 -15.75
C ASP A 169 12.84 10.52 -15.22
N THR A 170 12.15 9.84 -16.13
CA THR A 170 10.92 9.11 -15.84
C THR A 170 11.16 7.65 -15.43
N SER A 171 12.41 7.20 -15.48
CA SER A 171 12.83 5.86 -15.12
C SER A 171 12.93 5.66 -13.60
N ASN A 172 13.27 4.43 -13.19
CA ASN A 172 13.49 4.09 -11.78
C ASN A 172 14.92 4.40 -11.30
N ALA A 173 15.79 4.96 -12.14
CA ALA A 173 17.23 5.07 -11.85
C ALA A 173 17.53 5.84 -10.55
N ASP A 174 16.87 6.98 -10.36
CA ASP A 174 17.09 7.86 -9.20
C ASP A 174 16.19 7.53 -8.00
N ARG A 175 15.42 6.44 -8.05
CA ARG A 175 14.32 6.19 -7.11
C ARG A 175 14.73 6.24 -5.63
N PRO A 176 15.82 5.59 -5.18
CA PRO A 176 16.23 5.67 -3.78
C PRO A 176 16.54 7.11 -3.32
N GLN A 177 17.17 7.92 -4.18
CA GLN A 177 17.49 9.30 -3.85
C GLN A 177 16.23 10.17 -3.80
N LEU A 178 15.31 9.99 -4.76
CA LEU A 178 14.05 10.74 -4.80
C LEU A 178 13.12 10.39 -3.63
N ASP A 179 13.09 9.12 -3.20
CA ASP A 179 12.34 8.72 -1.99
C ASP A 179 12.94 9.35 -0.73
N SER A 180 14.27 9.39 -0.63
CA SER A 180 14.98 10.08 0.46
C SER A 180 14.71 11.58 0.49
N ASN A 181 14.77 12.25 -0.66
CA ASN A 181 14.50 13.68 -0.75
C ASN A 181 13.05 14.00 -0.36
N TYR A 182 12.08 13.20 -0.81
CA TYR A 182 10.67 13.37 -0.46
C TYR A 182 10.42 13.14 1.03
N ALA A 183 10.94 12.06 1.62
CA ALA A 183 10.80 11.78 3.04
C ALA A 183 11.45 12.87 3.91
N ALA A 184 12.62 13.36 3.54
CA ALA A 184 13.29 14.47 4.21
C ALA A 184 12.47 15.77 4.14
N ALA A 185 11.91 16.10 2.96
CA ALA A 185 11.05 17.26 2.79
C ALA A 185 9.78 17.14 3.66
N MET A 186 9.11 15.99 3.64
CA MET A 186 7.94 15.73 4.48
C MET A 186 8.27 15.82 5.98
N ARG A 187 9.46 15.36 6.39
CA ARG A 187 9.93 15.49 7.79
C ARG A 187 10.09 16.94 8.25
N LEU A 188 10.46 17.85 7.34
CA LEU A 188 10.49 19.28 7.67
C LEU A 188 9.06 19.82 7.84
N LEU A 189 8.13 19.36 7.00
CA LEU A 189 6.72 19.78 7.10
C LEU A 189 6.06 19.31 8.39
N THR A 190 6.40 18.14 8.93
CA THR A 190 5.85 17.70 10.24
C THR A 190 6.25 18.62 11.39
N LYS A 191 7.38 19.35 11.24
CA LYS A 191 7.85 20.36 12.20
C LYS A 191 7.23 21.73 11.95
N GLN A 192 6.98 22.09 10.69
CA GLN A 192 6.34 23.35 10.32
C GLN A 192 4.83 23.34 10.63
N PHE A 193 4.16 22.24 10.34
CA PHE A 193 2.71 22.05 10.51
C PHE A 193 2.43 20.99 11.59
N THR A 194 2.89 21.25 12.82
CA THR A 194 2.82 20.29 13.94
C THR A 194 1.40 19.82 14.26
N GLY A 195 0.39 20.65 13.99
CA GLY A 195 -1.02 20.35 14.19
C GLY A 195 -1.68 19.56 13.06
N ASP A 196 -1.02 19.34 11.93
CA ASP A 196 -1.60 18.68 10.76
C ASP A 196 -1.29 17.18 10.78
N ASP A 197 -2.34 16.35 10.82
CA ASP A 197 -2.21 14.90 10.96
C ASP A 197 -1.98 14.21 9.60
N ASP A 198 -2.47 14.77 8.49
CA ASP A 198 -2.19 14.29 7.14
C ASP A 198 -0.73 14.53 6.74
N VAL A 199 -0.12 15.66 7.14
CA VAL A 199 1.32 15.90 6.94
C VAL A 199 2.15 14.83 7.65
N LYS A 200 1.75 14.39 8.85
CA LYS A 200 2.41 13.29 9.56
C LYS A 200 2.16 11.95 8.87
N ALA A 201 0.93 11.70 8.41
CA ALA A 201 0.58 10.47 7.70
C ALA A 201 1.37 10.34 6.39
N LEU A 202 1.49 11.42 5.60
CA LEU A 202 2.27 11.46 4.37
C LEU A 202 3.78 11.30 4.64
N TYR A 203 4.29 11.80 5.77
CA TYR A 203 5.66 11.52 6.19
C TYR A 203 5.85 10.03 6.54
N ILE A 204 4.92 9.43 7.28
CA ILE A 204 4.96 7.99 7.59
C ILE A 204 4.98 7.17 6.30
N ASP A 205 4.06 7.44 5.36
CA ASP A 205 4.00 6.77 4.06
C ASP A 205 5.31 6.91 3.28
N ALA A 206 5.91 8.11 3.27
CA ALA A 206 7.20 8.35 2.61
C ALA A 206 8.35 7.52 3.22
N VAL A 207 8.42 7.37 4.54
CA VAL A 207 9.45 6.55 5.20
C VAL A 207 9.16 5.06 5.02
N MET A 208 7.90 4.64 5.07
CA MET A 208 7.52 3.26 4.78
C MET A 208 7.95 2.86 3.36
N LEU A 209 7.77 3.74 2.38
CA LEU A 209 8.23 3.52 1.01
C LEU A 209 9.76 3.30 0.91
N GLN A 210 10.56 3.93 1.76
CA GLN A 210 12.02 3.72 1.80
C GLN A 210 12.41 2.36 2.40
N HIS A 211 11.57 1.83 3.29
CA HIS A 211 11.86 0.65 4.12
C HIS A 211 10.78 -0.43 3.96
N LYS A 212 10.48 -0.79 2.71
CA LYS A 212 9.41 -1.72 2.35
C LYS A 212 9.56 -3.04 3.10
N TRP A 213 8.54 -3.41 3.88
CA TRP A 213 8.47 -4.62 4.70
C TRP A 213 9.63 -4.83 5.69
N ASP A 214 10.46 -3.81 5.94
CA ASP A 214 11.67 -3.92 6.77
C ASP A 214 11.51 -3.06 8.03
N PHE A 215 10.69 -3.48 9.00
CA PHE A 215 10.45 -2.70 10.23
C PHE A 215 10.95 -3.37 11.51
N TRP A 216 11.22 -4.67 11.46
CA TRP A 216 11.64 -5.46 12.62
C TRP A 216 12.74 -6.44 12.21
N ASN A 217 13.71 -6.64 13.08
CA ASN A 217 14.72 -7.68 12.91
C ASN A 217 14.15 -9.05 13.31
N ASN A 218 14.79 -10.13 12.87
CA ASN A 218 14.37 -11.50 13.19
C ASN A 218 14.41 -11.81 14.70
N ASP A 219 15.21 -11.08 15.48
CA ASP A 219 15.26 -11.17 16.94
C ASP A 219 14.12 -10.39 17.64
N GLY A 220 13.24 -9.74 16.87
CA GLY A 220 12.12 -8.95 17.37
C GLY A 220 12.47 -7.53 17.79
N THR A 221 13.72 -7.08 17.62
CA THR A 221 14.09 -5.68 17.86
C THR A 221 13.62 -4.79 16.71
N PRO A 222 13.14 -3.56 16.98
CA PRO A 222 12.71 -2.65 15.93
C PRO A 222 13.91 -2.14 15.12
N LYS A 223 13.71 -1.92 13.81
CA LYS A 223 14.65 -1.11 13.02
C LYS A 223 14.68 0.33 13.52
N THR A 224 15.72 1.07 13.19
CA THR A 224 15.95 2.43 13.72
C THR A 224 14.84 3.43 13.34
N TRP A 225 14.18 3.24 12.20
CA TRP A 225 13.07 4.07 11.74
C TRP A 225 11.72 3.71 12.37
N THR A 226 11.52 2.48 12.84
CA THR A 226 10.19 1.97 13.25
C THR A 226 9.57 2.70 14.46
N PRO A 227 10.29 2.97 15.58
CA PRO A 227 9.67 3.54 16.77
C PRO A 227 9.06 4.93 16.54
N GLU A 228 9.69 5.75 15.69
CA GLU A 228 9.16 7.07 15.35
C GLU A 228 7.83 6.97 14.60
N LEU A 229 7.75 6.09 13.60
CA LEU A 229 6.54 5.95 12.77
C LEU A 229 5.36 5.41 13.58
N VAL A 230 5.59 4.41 14.43
CA VAL A 230 4.56 3.86 15.34
C VAL A 230 4.07 4.94 16.30
N LYS A 231 4.99 5.75 16.86
CA LYS A 231 4.64 6.87 17.74
C LYS A 231 3.80 7.92 17.02
N LEU A 232 4.16 8.29 15.80
CA LEU A 232 3.40 9.26 15.00
C LEU A 232 1.99 8.76 14.66
N CYS A 233 1.83 7.50 14.29
CA CYS A 233 0.51 6.88 14.12
C CYS A 233 -0.31 6.98 15.41
N GLY A 234 0.29 6.67 16.57
CA GLY A 234 -0.36 6.81 17.87
C GLY A 234 -0.83 8.25 18.17
N ILE A 235 0.00 9.26 17.86
CA ILE A 235 -0.34 10.67 18.02
C ILE A 235 -1.55 11.05 17.16
N ILE A 236 -1.57 10.61 15.89
CA ILE A 236 -2.69 10.86 14.98
C ILE A 236 -3.96 10.21 15.54
N LEU A 237 -3.90 8.92 15.92
CA LEU A 237 -5.06 8.16 16.39
C LEU A 237 -5.63 8.65 17.74
N GLN A 238 -4.80 9.28 18.57
CA GLN A 238 -5.27 9.95 19.79
C GLN A 238 -6.18 11.15 19.48
N ARG A 239 -5.86 11.92 18.43
CA ARG A 239 -6.61 13.10 18.00
C ARG A 239 -7.77 12.75 17.07
N GLN A 240 -7.54 11.80 16.18
CA GLN A 240 -8.43 11.40 15.10
C GLN A 240 -8.52 9.88 15.05
N ARG A 241 -9.41 9.31 15.86
CA ARG A 241 -9.53 7.85 16.04
C ARG A 241 -9.87 7.08 14.76
N LEU A 242 -10.45 7.76 13.78
CA LEU A 242 -10.86 7.18 12.49
C LEU A 242 -9.98 7.65 11.33
N HIS A 243 -8.78 8.19 11.59
CA HIS A 243 -7.86 8.60 10.52
C HIS A 243 -7.41 7.36 9.73
N PRO A 244 -7.75 7.25 8.43
CA PRO A 244 -7.61 6.01 7.66
C PRO A 244 -6.13 5.62 7.50
N ALA A 245 -5.27 6.57 7.15
CA ALA A 245 -3.83 6.33 7.02
C ALA A 245 -3.21 5.81 8.32
N ALA A 246 -3.46 6.46 9.46
CA ALA A 246 -2.85 6.04 10.72
C ALA A 246 -3.39 4.69 11.22
N LEU A 247 -4.67 4.37 10.99
CA LEU A 247 -5.21 3.04 11.28
C LEU A 247 -4.49 1.97 10.45
N HIS A 248 -4.39 2.21 9.14
CA HIS A 248 -3.78 1.32 8.18
C HIS A 248 -2.27 1.13 8.42
N TYR A 249 -1.50 2.23 8.48
CA TYR A 249 -0.05 2.17 8.62
C TYR A 249 0.38 1.59 9.96
N TYR A 250 -0.39 1.78 11.04
CA TYR A 250 -0.10 1.13 12.31
C TYR A 250 -0.12 -0.41 12.21
N ILE A 251 -1.04 -0.97 11.40
CA ILE A 251 -1.07 -2.42 11.14
C ILE A 251 0.23 -2.85 10.46
N HIS A 252 0.60 -2.23 9.34
CA HIS A 252 1.83 -2.55 8.61
C HIS A 252 3.10 -2.38 9.46
N LEU A 253 3.16 -1.33 10.28
CA LEU A 253 4.34 -1.05 11.11
C LEU A 253 4.51 -2.04 12.27
N THR A 254 3.45 -2.75 12.68
CA THR A 254 3.48 -3.62 13.87
C THR A 254 3.23 -5.10 13.59
N GLU A 255 2.76 -5.48 12.40
CA GLU A 255 2.38 -6.86 12.07
C GLU A 255 3.54 -7.88 12.14
N ALA A 256 4.76 -7.45 11.89
CA ALA A 256 5.96 -8.29 11.95
C ALA A 256 6.69 -8.23 13.31
N SER A 257 6.16 -7.45 14.26
CA SER A 257 6.72 -7.35 15.61
C SER A 257 6.49 -8.63 16.43
N ARG A 258 7.10 -8.71 17.61
CA ARG A 258 6.75 -9.74 18.62
C ARG A 258 5.47 -9.41 19.41
N GLU A 259 4.84 -8.29 19.11
CA GLU A 259 3.60 -7.83 19.73
C GLU A 259 2.52 -7.50 18.69
N PRO A 260 2.17 -8.43 17.79
CA PRO A 260 1.20 -8.17 16.72
C PRO A 260 -0.21 -7.85 17.26
N GLN A 261 -0.50 -8.15 18.53
CA GLN A 261 -1.75 -7.80 19.21
C GLN A 261 -1.97 -6.28 19.32
N LEU A 262 -0.92 -5.46 19.24
CA LEU A 262 -1.02 -3.99 19.34
C LEU A 262 -1.95 -3.39 18.28
N ALA A 263 -2.03 -4.00 17.09
CA ALA A 263 -2.87 -3.54 16.00
C ALA A 263 -4.30 -4.10 16.02
N LEU A 264 -4.69 -4.96 16.97
CA LEU A 264 -6.03 -5.59 16.96
C LEU A 264 -7.16 -4.56 16.97
N ARG A 265 -7.01 -3.50 17.76
CA ARG A 265 -8.00 -2.40 17.76
C ARG A 265 -8.08 -1.69 16.40
N ASN A 266 -6.94 -1.48 15.76
CA ASN A 266 -6.87 -0.83 14.45
C ASN A 266 -7.54 -1.71 13.39
N ALA A 267 -7.26 -3.01 13.39
CA ALA A 267 -7.88 -3.99 12.51
C ALA A 267 -9.41 -4.02 12.64
N GLU A 268 -9.94 -4.04 13.86
CA GLU A 268 -11.39 -4.04 14.10
C GLU A 268 -12.07 -2.74 13.62
N ILE A 269 -11.41 -1.58 13.76
CA ILE A 269 -11.96 -0.29 13.35
C ILE A 269 -11.85 -0.09 11.83
N LEU A 270 -10.70 -0.40 11.24
CA LEU A 270 -10.37 -0.03 9.86
C LEU A 270 -11.33 -0.64 8.84
N LYS A 271 -11.65 -1.94 9.00
CA LYS A 271 -12.55 -2.66 8.11
C LYS A 271 -13.96 -2.05 8.05
N ASP A 272 -14.40 -1.41 9.13
CA ASP A 272 -15.73 -0.79 9.24
C ASP A 272 -15.69 0.71 8.89
N ALA A 273 -14.52 1.36 9.01
CA ALA A 273 -14.35 2.78 8.69
C ALA A 273 -14.34 3.05 7.17
N MET A 274 -13.88 2.08 6.37
CA MET A 274 -13.81 2.18 4.90
C MET A 274 -14.28 0.88 4.22
N PRO A 275 -15.55 0.49 4.41
CA PRO A 275 -16.04 -0.83 3.96
C PRO A 275 -16.17 -0.93 2.44
N GLY A 276 -16.02 0.17 1.70
CA GLY A 276 -15.97 0.21 0.24
C GLY A 276 -14.56 0.11 -0.35
N VAL A 277 -13.54 -0.08 0.49
CA VAL A 277 -12.13 -0.14 0.08
C VAL A 277 -11.59 -1.52 0.47
N SER A 278 -11.51 -2.43 -0.50
CA SER A 278 -11.23 -3.85 -0.25
C SER A 278 -9.93 -4.07 0.51
N HIS A 279 -8.88 -3.29 0.21
CA HIS A 279 -7.62 -3.38 0.95
C HIS A 279 -7.80 -3.03 2.44
N MET A 280 -8.56 -1.98 2.77
CA MET A 280 -8.79 -1.59 4.17
C MET A 280 -9.53 -2.67 4.96
N VAL A 281 -10.45 -3.39 4.32
CA VAL A 281 -11.13 -4.56 4.90
C VAL A 281 -10.14 -5.72 5.09
N HIS A 282 -9.37 -6.03 4.05
CA HIS A 282 -8.36 -7.09 4.06
C HIS A 282 -7.26 -6.87 5.12
N MET A 283 -6.89 -5.62 5.41
CA MET A 283 -5.83 -5.31 6.37
C MET A 283 -6.12 -5.83 7.79
N ALA A 284 -7.38 -6.08 8.15
CA ALA A 284 -7.70 -6.74 9.40
C ALA A 284 -7.11 -8.17 9.48
N THR A 285 -7.06 -8.89 8.36
CA THR A 285 -6.47 -10.23 8.24
C THR A 285 -5.01 -10.25 8.63
N HIS A 286 -4.24 -9.22 8.24
CA HIS A 286 -2.81 -9.12 8.57
C HIS A 286 -2.56 -9.20 10.07
N THR A 287 -3.43 -8.59 10.88
CA THR A 287 -3.38 -8.69 12.34
C THR A 287 -3.98 -10.01 12.84
N TYR A 288 -5.12 -10.45 12.31
CA TYR A 288 -5.78 -11.67 12.78
C TYR A 288 -4.93 -12.93 12.61
N GLN A 289 -4.26 -13.09 11.46
CA GLN A 289 -3.42 -14.26 11.19
C GLN A 289 -2.26 -14.37 12.17
N ARG A 290 -1.71 -13.24 12.62
CA ARG A 290 -0.58 -13.18 13.57
C ARG A 290 -1.02 -13.48 15.00
N ASN A 291 -2.30 -13.36 15.30
CA ASN A 291 -2.89 -13.57 16.62
C ASN A 291 -3.70 -14.89 16.72
N GLY A 292 -3.63 -15.76 15.71
CA GLY A 292 -4.35 -17.04 15.69
C GLY A 292 -5.87 -16.91 15.47
N LEU A 293 -6.35 -15.73 15.08
CA LEU A 293 -7.78 -15.46 14.82
C LEU A 293 -8.16 -15.85 13.38
N PHE A 294 -7.76 -17.05 12.97
CA PHE A 294 -7.78 -17.47 11.57
C PHE A 294 -9.17 -17.44 10.93
N ALA A 295 -10.22 -17.89 11.65
CA ALA A 295 -11.59 -17.83 11.15
C ALA A 295 -12.07 -16.40 10.85
N LYS A 296 -11.67 -15.41 11.68
CA LYS A 296 -11.92 -13.99 11.38
C LYS A 296 -11.18 -13.56 10.12
N GLY A 297 -9.91 -13.97 9.98
CA GLY A 297 -9.10 -13.71 8.79
C GLY A 297 -9.74 -14.24 7.50
N VAL A 298 -10.36 -15.43 7.53
CA VAL A 298 -11.13 -15.94 6.39
C VAL A 298 -12.32 -15.02 6.07
N ALA A 299 -13.11 -14.65 7.08
CA ALA A 299 -14.32 -13.85 6.89
C ALA A 299 -14.02 -12.47 6.27
N VAL A 300 -13.05 -11.72 6.81
CA VAL A 300 -12.74 -10.38 6.27
C VAL A 300 -12.11 -10.42 4.87
N ASN A 301 -11.45 -11.52 4.48
CA ASN A 301 -10.99 -11.69 3.10
C ASN A 301 -12.15 -11.96 2.13
N GLU A 302 -13.17 -12.72 2.55
CA GLU A 302 -14.39 -12.92 1.75
C GLU A 302 -15.16 -11.59 1.57
N ASP A 303 -15.21 -10.77 2.62
CA ASP A 303 -15.76 -9.42 2.55
C ASP A 303 -14.95 -8.53 1.60
N ALA A 304 -13.62 -8.51 1.71
CA ALA A 304 -12.74 -7.75 0.82
C ALA A 304 -12.92 -8.16 -0.66
N ASN A 305 -13.05 -9.46 -0.95
CA ASN A 305 -13.33 -9.97 -2.29
C ASN A 305 -14.67 -9.45 -2.82
N THR A 306 -15.70 -9.45 -1.98
CA THR A 306 -17.03 -8.94 -2.31
C THR A 306 -16.98 -7.44 -2.61
N VAL A 307 -16.23 -6.67 -1.84
CA VAL A 307 -16.04 -5.22 -2.05
C VAL A 307 -15.33 -4.95 -3.37
N ASN A 308 -14.26 -5.69 -3.67
CA ASN A 308 -13.50 -5.51 -4.91
C ASN A 308 -14.38 -5.70 -6.16
N ASN A 309 -15.23 -6.73 -6.17
CA ASN A 309 -16.15 -6.99 -7.29
C ASN A 309 -17.17 -5.84 -7.48
N LYS A 310 -17.71 -5.30 -6.38
CA LYS A 310 -18.67 -4.18 -6.45
C LYS A 310 -18.07 -2.90 -7.01
N VAL A 311 -16.80 -2.61 -6.70
CA VAL A 311 -16.13 -1.41 -7.22
C VAL A 311 -15.89 -1.51 -8.72
N ASP A 312 -15.53 -2.69 -9.22
CA ASP A 312 -15.34 -2.95 -10.66
C ASP A 312 -16.66 -2.72 -11.44
N ASP A 313 -17.79 -3.14 -10.89
CA ASP A 313 -19.13 -2.90 -11.48
C ASP A 313 -19.50 -1.41 -11.52
N LEU A 314 -19.09 -0.63 -10.51
CA LEU A 314 -19.44 0.79 -10.39
C LEU A 314 -18.51 1.72 -11.19
N ALA A 315 -17.28 1.29 -11.47
CA ALA A 315 -16.28 2.07 -12.21
C ALA A 315 -15.54 1.21 -13.25
N PRO A 316 -16.25 0.61 -14.22
CA PRO A 316 -15.67 -0.36 -15.15
C PRO A 316 -14.59 0.25 -16.06
N ASN A 317 -14.64 1.56 -16.31
CA ASN A 317 -13.62 2.30 -17.07
C ASN A 317 -12.24 2.29 -16.39
N LEU A 318 -12.19 2.00 -15.08
CA LEU A 318 -10.93 1.91 -14.35
C LEU A 318 -10.25 0.55 -14.57
N GLY A 319 -10.93 -0.46 -15.13
CA GLY A 319 -10.36 -1.77 -15.43
C GLY A 319 -9.63 -2.36 -14.21
N ILE A 320 -10.25 -2.26 -13.03
CA ILE A 320 -9.65 -2.64 -11.75
C ILE A 320 -9.43 -4.15 -11.73
N GLY A 321 -10.36 -4.91 -12.33
CA GLY A 321 -10.19 -6.32 -12.65
C GLY A 321 -9.98 -7.22 -11.43
N LYS A 322 -10.12 -8.53 -11.62
CA LYS A 322 -10.00 -9.57 -10.56
C LYS A 322 -8.57 -9.77 -10.02
N ASN A 323 -7.64 -8.87 -10.31
CA ASN A 323 -6.21 -9.06 -10.09
C ASN A 323 -5.72 -8.53 -8.73
N ASN A 324 -6.53 -7.74 -8.03
CA ASN A 324 -6.26 -7.29 -6.64
C ASN A 324 -6.44 -8.40 -5.60
N ILE A 325 -6.69 -9.63 -6.04
CA ILE A 325 -7.23 -10.69 -5.19
C ILE A 325 -6.20 -11.79 -4.91
N VAL A 326 -5.07 -11.86 -5.64
CA VAL A 326 -4.10 -12.96 -5.40
C VAL A 326 -3.54 -12.90 -3.98
N HIS A 327 -3.17 -11.71 -3.51
CA HIS A 327 -2.74 -11.51 -2.12
C HIS A 327 -3.86 -11.86 -1.13
N VAL A 328 -5.07 -11.33 -1.36
CA VAL A 328 -6.24 -11.59 -0.50
C VAL A 328 -6.55 -13.09 -0.40
N TYR A 329 -6.53 -13.81 -1.52
CA TYR A 329 -6.71 -15.26 -1.58
C TYR A 329 -5.55 -16.00 -0.90
N ALA A 330 -4.29 -15.58 -1.08
CA ALA A 330 -3.15 -16.24 -0.44
C ALA A 330 -3.27 -16.17 1.09
N VAL A 331 -3.60 -15.00 1.64
CA VAL A 331 -3.79 -14.85 3.08
C VAL A 331 -5.08 -15.54 3.56
N GLN A 332 -6.13 -15.57 2.73
CA GLN A 332 -7.36 -16.33 3.01
C GLN A 332 -7.07 -17.82 3.10
N SER A 333 -6.33 -18.39 2.14
CA SER A 333 -5.92 -19.79 2.14
C SER A 333 -5.07 -20.11 3.36
N TYR A 334 -4.09 -19.26 3.70
CA TYR A 334 -3.31 -19.41 4.92
C TYR A 334 -4.20 -19.48 6.16
N CYS A 335 -5.11 -18.52 6.33
CA CYS A 335 -6.04 -18.52 7.45
C CYS A 335 -6.96 -19.75 7.45
N ALA A 336 -7.53 -20.10 6.29
CA ALA A 336 -8.45 -21.22 6.17
C ALA A 336 -7.80 -22.56 6.53
N LEU A 337 -6.57 -22.81 6.07
CA LEU A 337 -5.82 -24.02 6.40
C LEU A 337 -5.52 -24.10 7.91
N ASN A 338 -5.11 -22.99 8.54
CA ASN A 338 -4.84 -22.94 9.97
C ASN A 338 -6.12 -23.01 10.84
N ALA A 339 -7.28 -22.64 10.27
CA ALA A 339 -8.58 -22.75 10.92
C ALA A 339 -9.26 -24.12 10.75
N GLY A 340 -8.66 -25.05 9.99
CA GLY A 340 -9.31 -26.32 9.61
C GLY A 340 -10.45 -26.17 8.60
N MET A 341 -10.55 -25.03 7.91
CA MET A 341 -11.57 -24.72 6.90
C MET A 341 -11.09 -25.16 5.51
N TYR A 342 -10.75 -26.44 5.33
CA TYR A 342 -10.04 -26.93 4.14
C TYR A 342 -10.76 -26.67 2.81
N SER A 343 -12.11 -26.72 2.80
CA SER A 343 -12.90 -26.39 1.60
C SER A 343 -12.76 -24.95 1.14
N LYS A 344 -12.42 -24.03 2.04
CA LYS A 344 -12.10 -22.63 1.70
C LYS A 344 -10.62 -22.41 1.42
N GLY A 345 -9.75 -23.24 1.99
CA GLY A 345 -8.29 -23.11 1.84
C GLY A 345 -7.76 -23.66 0.52
N MET A 346 -8.47 -24.63 -0.06
CA MET A 346 -8.18 -25.26 -1.36
C MET A 346 -9.42 -25.22 -2.27
N PRO A 347 -9.86 -24.01 -2.67
CA PRO A 347 -11.10 -23.82 -3.44
C PRO A 347 -11.01 -24.31 -4.90
#